data_AF-A0A1V9YJ47-F1
#
_entry.id   AF-A0A1V9YJ47-F1
#
_cell.length_a   1.000
_cell.length_b   1.000
_cell.length_c   1.000
_cell.angle_alpha   90.00
_cell.angle_beta   90.00
_cell.angle_gamma   90.00
#
_symmetry.space_group_name_H-M   'P 1'
#
loop_
_entity.id
_entity.type
_entity.pdbx_description
1 polymer ?
#
loop_
_entity_poly.entity_id
_entity_poly.type
_entity_poly.pdbx_seq_one_letter_code
_entity_poly.pdbx_strand_id
1 'polypeptide(L)'
;MLAIAEGLVYLHSLDIIHRDLKSRNVLLDSTKGTKLTDFGVSREISTATMTVGVGTYRWMAPEILQDSNYTTAVDVYSFGVLLSELATHETPYYNLRNEKGEPLADTAIISRVIQGTVQPVIPPESCPAWVRTLALACMTWASDFRPTAVQVAYTISQHMQQPL
;
A
#
# COMPACT_ATOMS: atom_id res chain seq x y z
N MET A 1 9.40 7.15 -3.05
CA MET A 1 8.15 6.69 -3.71
C MET A 1 8.37 6.19 -5.14
N LEU A 2 9.06 6.94 -6.02
CA LEU A 2 9.26 6.51 -7.43
C LEU A 2 9.95 5.14 -7.56
N ALA A 3 11.11 4.95 -6.92
CA ALA A 3 11.84 3.68 -6.94
C ALA A 3 11.02 2.48 -6.43
N ILE A 4 10.07 2.71 -5.52
CA ILE A 4 9.17 1.66 -5.01
C ILE A 4 8.17 1.28 -6.11
N ALA A 5 7.57 2.27 -6.76
CA ALA A 5 6.66 2.04 -7.87
C ALA A 5 7.37 1.35 -9.05
N GLU A 6 8.60 1.74 -9.38
CA GLU A 6 9.42 1.08 -10.40
C GLU A 6 9.75 -0.38 -10.05
N GLY A 7 10.03 -0.67 -8.77
CA GLY A 7 10.22 -2.04 -8.31
C GLY A 7 8.94 -2.88 -8.45
N LEU A 8 7.76 -2.31 -8.17
CA LEU A 8 6.49 -2.99 -8.43
C LEU A 8 6.25 -3.21 -9.92
N VAL A 9 6.55 -2.22 -10.78
CA VAL A 9 6.48 -2.38 -12.24
C VAL A 9 7.33 -3.56 -12.69
N TYR A 10 8.55 -3.68 -12.19
CA TYR A 10 9.45 -4.78 -12.53
C TYR A 10 8.86 -6.13 -12.11
N LEU A 11 8.40 -6.28 -10.86
CA LEU A 11 7.79 -7.52 -10.39
C LEU A 11 6.54 -7.90 -11.19
N HIS A 12 5.64 -6.93 -11.40
CA HIS A 12 4.39 -7.16 -12.12
C HIS A 12 4.62 -7.50 -13.60
N SER A 13 5.71 -7.01 -14.21
CA SER A 13 6.09 -7.41 -15.57
C SER A 13 6.54 -8.88 -15.69
N LEU A 14 6.84 -9.53 -14.57
CA LEU A 14 7.20 -10.94 -14.47
C LEU A 14 6.06 -11.79 -13.89
N ASP A 15 4.85 -11.25 -13.78
CA ASP A 15 3.69 -11.89 -13.13
C ASP A 15 3.95 -12.27 -11.64
N ILE A 16 4.85 -11.54 -10.98
CA ILE A 16 5.18 -11.73 -9.56
C ILE A 16 4.43 -10.71 -8.71
N ILE A 17 3.74 -11.17 -7.66
CA ILE A 17 3.07 -10.32 -6.67
C ILE A 17 3.95 -10.23 -5.41
N HIS A 18 4.20 -9.01 -4.90
CA HIS A 18 5.05 -8.80 -3.72
C HIS A 18 4.39 -9.32 -2.44
N ARG A 19 3.11 -9.00 -2.21
CA ARG A 19 2.24 -9.43 -1.09
C ARG A 19 2.59 -8.90 0.30
N ASP A 20 3.82 -8.43 0.54
CA ASP A 20 4.23 -7.85 1.84
C ASP A 20 4.82 -6.43 1.69
N LEU A 21 4.21 -5.56 0.90
CA LEU A 21 4.70 -4.19 0.72
C LEU A 21 4.33 -3.32 1.94
N LYS A 22 5.34 -2.83 2.66
CA LYS A 22 5.20 -1.97 3.86
C LYS A 22 6.45 -1.12 4.09
N SER A 23 6.37 -0.10 4.94
CA SER A 23 7.49 0.83 5.21
C SER A 23 8.76 0.12 5.67
N ARG A 24 8.63 -0.91 6.53
CA ARG A 24 9.77 -1.72 7.02
C ARG A 24 10.53 -2.44 5.91
N ASN A 25 9.87 -2.70 4.78
CA ASN A 25 10.45 -3.42 3.64
C ASN A 25 11.02 -2.46 2.58
N VAL A 26 10.96 -1.15 2.83
CA VAL A 26 11.58 -0.10 2.01
C VAL A 26 12.90 0.30 2.68
N LEU A 27 14.01 -0.21 2.18
CA LEU A 27 15.34 0.23 2.63
C LEU A 27 15.73 1.53 1.94
N LEU A 28 16.19 2.49 2.72
CA LEU A 28 16.77 3.74 2.24
C LEU A 28 18.27 3.72 2.50
N ASP A 29 19.09 3.66 1.43
CA ASP A 29 20.54 3.84 1.51
C ASP A 29 20.86 5.27 1.05
N SER A 30 21.52 6.06 1.90
CA SER A 30 21.92 7.45 1.64
C SER A 30 22.91 7.59 0.47
N THR A 31 23.51 6.48 0.03
CA THR A 31 24.51 6.41 -1.04
C THR A 31 24.02 5.68 -2.29
N LYS A 32 23.09 4.72 -2.15
CA LYS A 32 22.65 3.83 -3.25
C LYS A 32 21.16 3.91 -3.60
N GLY A 33 20.42 4.84 -2.98
CA GLY A 33 19.00 5.07 -3.23
C GLY A 33 18.05 4.16 -2.46
N THR A 34 16.76 4.19 -2.82
CA THR A 34 15.71 3.35 -2.22
C THR A 34 15.69 1.96 -2.84
N LYS A 35 15.69 0.89 -2.03
CA LYS A 35 15.56 -0.51 -2.48
C LYS A 35 14.39 -1.19 -1.75
N LEU A 36 13.57 -1.91 -2.51
CA LEU A 36 12.59 -2.83 -1.93
C LEU A 36 13.29 -4.11 -1.46
N THR A 37 12.86 -4.62 -0.32
CA THR A 37 13.40 -5.84 0.30
C THR A 37 12.28 -6.74 0.81
N ASP A 38 12.66 -7.94 1.24
CA ASP A 38 11.75 -8.95 1.80
C ASP A 38 10.78 -9.57 0.76
N PHE A 39 11.37 -10.07 -0.34
CA PHE A 39 10.69 -10.91 -1.34
C PHE A 39 10.35 -12.32 -0.82
N GLY A 40 10.43 -12.58 0.49
CA GLY A 40 10.29 -13.92 1.09
C GLY A 40 8.89 -14.54 0.94
N VAL A 41 7.90 -13.74 0.55
CA VAL A 41 6.51 -14.17 0.29
C VAL A 41 6.09 -13.97 -1.18
N SER A 42 7.01 -13.52 -2.03
CA SER A 42 6.78 -13.38 -3.47
C SER A 42 6.62 -14.77 -4.08
N ARG A 43 5.40 -15.13 -4.46
CA ARG A 43 5.10 -16.39 -5.14
C ARG A 43 4.62 -16.06 -6.56
N GLU A 44 4.97 -16.91 -7.53
CA GLU A 44 4.20 -17.03 -8.77
C GLU A 44 2.72 -17.23 -8.40
N ILE A 45 1.80 -16.79 -9.26
CA ILE A 45 0.34 -16.86 -9.10
C ILE A 45 -0.07 -18.33 -8.85
N SER A 46 0.07 -18.77 -7.60
CA SER A 46 -0.21 -20.10 -7.11
C SER A 46 -1.10 -19.91 -5.88
N THR A 47 -2.29 -20.49 -5.99
CA THR A 47 -3.45 -20.36 -5.10
C THR A 47 -3.29 -21.10 -3.76
N ALA A 48 -2.06 -21.38 -3.33
CA ALA A 48 -1.84 -22.19 -2.13
C ALA A 48 -1.18 -21.38 -1.01
N THR A 49 -1.81 -21.43 0.16
CA THR A 49 -1.32 -21.13 1.52
C THR A 49 -0.83 -19.71 1.84
N MET A 50 -1.70 -18.92 2.47
CA MET A 50 -1.34 -17.74 3.24
C MET A 50 -1.01 -18.14 4.69
N THR A 51 0.27 -18.14 5.08
CA THR A 51 0.65 -18.08 6.49
C THR A 51 0.50 -16.64 6.96
N VAL A 52 -0.67 -16.38 7.54
CA VAL A 52 -1.14 -15.14 8.15
C VAL A 52 -0.21 -14.76 9.33
N GLY A 53 0.75 -13.87 9.06
CA GLY A 53 1.74 -13.38 10.02
C GLY A 53 1.25 -12.17 10.81
N VAL A 54 1.28 -12.27 12.14
CA VAL A 54 0.82 -11.24 13.10
C VAL A 54 1.58 -9.93 12.90
N GLY A 55 0.91 -8.87 12.43
CA GLY A 55 1.43 -7.49 12.38
C GLY A 55 1.38 -6.79 11.01
N THR A 56 1.18 -7.52 9.90
CA THR A 56 1.24 -6.98 8.52
C THR A 56 -0.11 -6.50 7.97
N TYR A 57 -1.23 -6.81 8.63
CA TYR A 57 -2.58 -6.66 8.05
C TYR A 57 -3.00 -5.24 7.66
N ARG A 58 -2.40 -4.21 8.26
CA ARG A 58 -2.81 -2.82 8.02
C ARG A 58 -2.50 -2.33 6.60
N TRP A 59 -1.54 -2.94 5.90
CA TRP A 59 -1.22 -2.62 4.51
C TRP A 59 -1.93 -3.53 3.51
N MET A 60 -2.59 -4.59 3.97
CA MET A 60 -3.18 -5.60 3.09
C MET A 60 -4.48 -5.11 2.45
N ALA A 61 -4.63 -5.44 1.16
CA ALA A 61 -5.83 -5.16 0.39
C ALA A 61 -7.04 -5.98 0.91
N PRO A 62 -8.27 -5.46 0.79
CA PRO A 62 -9.48 -6.13 1.27
C PRO A 62 -9.66 -7.54 0.68
N GLU A 63 -9.33 -7.75 -0.59
CA GLU A 63 -9.45 -9.04 -1.26
C GLU A 63 -8.46 -10.10 -0.75
N ILE A 64 -7.29 -9.69 -0.24
CA ILE A 64 -6.36 -10.60 0.44
C ILE A 64 -6.93 -11.00 1.80
N LEU A 65 -7.50 -10.03 2.53
CA LEU A 65 -8.08 -10.26 3.86
C LEU A 65 -9.35 -11.14 3.79
N GLN A 66 -10.01 -11.19 2.64
CA GLN A 66 -11.17 -12.05 2.36
C GLN A 66 -10.80 -13.45 1.84
N ASP A 67 -9.52 -13.75 1.61
CA ASP A 67 -9.05 -14.97 0.95
C ASP A 67 -9.72 -15.19 -0.43
N SER A 68 -9.99 -14.09 -1.14
CA SER A 68 -10.58 -14.07 -2.48
C SER A 68 -9.50 -14.24 -3.55
N ASN A 69 -9.90 -14.42 -4.81
CA ASN A 69 -8.94 -14.29 -5.92
C ASN A 69 -8.40 -12.86 -5.99
N TYR A 70 -7.11 -12.71 -6.21
CA TYR A 70 -6.44 -11.42 -6.26
C TYR A 70 -5.41 -11.34 -7.37
N THR A 71 -5.06 -10.11 -7.74
CA THR A 71 -4.08 -9.78 -8.80
C THR A 71 -2.95 -8.92 -8.23
N THR A 72 -2.06 -8.44 -9.10
CA THR A 72 -1.02 -7.45 -8.77
C THR A 72 -1.58 -6.15 -8.16
N ALA A 73 -2.89 -5.88 -8.29
CA ALA A 73 -3.58 -4.73 -7.68
C ALA A 73 -3.50 -4.68 -6.14
N VAL A 74 -3.18 -5.80 -5.48
CA VAL A 74 -3.00 -5.85 -4.01
C VAL A 74 -1.75 -5.10 -3.56
N ASP A 75 -0.69 -5.12 -4.38
CA ASP A 75 0.53 -4.37 -4.10
C ASP A 75 0.29 -2.88 -4.31
N VAL A 76 -0.57 -2.51 -5.26
CA VAL A 76 -0.97 -1.12 -5.48
C VAL A 76 -1.74 -0.58 -4.27
N TYR A 77 -2.66 -1.35 -3.71
CA TYR A 77 -3.35 -0.96 -2.47
C TYR A 77 -2.35 -0.73 -1.33
N SER A 78 -1.45 -1.69 -1.14
CA SER A 78 -0.38 -1.62 -0.13
C SER A 78 0.51 -0.39 -0.34
N PHE A 79 0.78 -0.01 -1.59
CA PHE A 79 1.52 1.20 -1.94
C PHE A 79 0.76 2.46 -1.54
N GLY A 80 -0.56 2.52 -1.74
CA GLY A 80 -1.39 3.62 -1.29
C GLY A 80 -1.38 3.78 0.24
N VAL A 81 -1.47 2.67 0.97
CA VAL A 81 -1.33 2.66 2.44
C VAL A 81 0.06 3.14 2.87
N LEU A 82 1.11 2.69 2.19
CA LEU A 82 2.48 3.15 2.43
C LEU A 82 2.62 4.67 2.19
N LEU A 83 2.00 5.23 1.14
CA LEU A 83 2.00 6.67 0.93
C LEU A 83 1.33 7.43 2.07
N SER A 84 0.26 6.88 2.67
CA SER A 84 -0.39 7.50 3.83
C SER A 84 0.52 7.56 5.04
N GLU A 85 1.27 6.48 5.29
CA GLU A 85 2.26 6.40 6.37
C GLU A 85 3.43 7.36 6.13
N LEU A 86 3.92 7.45 4.89
CA LEU A 86 4.98 8.39 4.53
C LEU A 86 4.54 9.86 4.66
N ALA A 87 3.28 10.16 4.37
CA ALA A 87 2.74 11.52 4.50
C ALA A 87 2.51 11.92 5.96
N THR A 88 2.03 10.99 6.78
CA THR A 88 1.62 11.27 8.17
C THR A 88 2.72 11.03 9.19
N HIS A 89 3.74 10.24 8.85
CA HIS A 89 4.72 9.67 9.78
C HIS A 89 4.08 8.84 10.90
N GLU A 90 2.84 8.38 10.70
CA GLU A 90 2.06 7.64 11.66
C GLU A 90 1.71 6.26 11.10
N THR A 91 1.42 5.31 12.00
CA THR A 91 0.93 4.00 11.58
C THR A 91 -0.39 4.12 10.80
N PRO A 92 -0.63 3.31 9.75
CA PRO A 92 -1.91 3.36 9.05
C PRO A 92 -3.07 3.17 10.02
N TYR A 93 -4.14 3.96 9.85
CA TYR A 93 -5.30 3.99 10.74
C TYR A 93 -5.02 4.52 12.17
N TYR A 94 -3.91 5.25 12.40
CA TYR A 94 -3.57 5.82 13.71
C TYR A 94 -4.66 6.69 14.35
N ASN A 95 -5.60 7.20 13.57
CA ASN A 95 -6.67 8.10 14.01
C ASN A 95 -7.98 7.38 14.38
N LEU A 96 -8.11 6.07 14.12
CA LEU A 96 -9.32 5.34 14.46
C LEU A 96 -9.40 5.10 15.97
N ARG A 97 -10.55 5.46 16.56
CA ARG A 97 -10.85 5.30 17.98
C ARG A 97 -12.13 4.51 18.19
N ASN A 98 -12.22 3.78 19.30
CA ASN A 98 -13.47 3.18 19.77
C ASN A 98 -14.35 4.24 20.49
N GLU A 99 -15.53 3.84 20.95
CA GLU A 99 -16.48 4.73 21.66
C GLU A 99 -15.90 5.33 22.96
N LYS A 100 -14.88 4.69 23.53
CA LYS A 100 -14.17 5.15 24.74
C LYS A 100 -13.01 6.10 24.44
N GLY A 101 -12.74 6.40 23.17
CA GLY A 101 -11.62 7.25 22.76
C GLY A 101 -10.26 6.52 22.72
N GLU A 102 -10.23 5.19 22.79
CA GLU A 102 -9.01 4.39 22.74
C GLU A 102 -8.72 3.94 21.29
N PRO A 103 -7.45 3.67 20.91
CA PRO A 103 -7.11 3.15 19.59
C PRO A 103 -7.90 1.88 19.24
N LEU A 104 -8.40 1.82 18.01
CA LEU A 104 -9.16 0.66 17.54
C LEU A 104 -8.24 -0.57 17.41
N ALA A 105 -8.72 -1.73 17.85
CA ALA A 105 -7.99 -2.99 17.73
C ALA A 105 -7.80 -3.40 16.26
N ASP A 106 -6.69 -4.07 15.94
CA ASP A 106 -6.36 -4.49 14.57
C ASP A 106 -7.48 -5.32 13.92
N THR A 107 -8.10 -6.23 14.66
CA THR A 107 -9.22 -7.05 14.16
C THR A 107 -10.42 -6.23 13.72
N ALA A 108 -10.75 -5.16 14.46
CA ALA A 108 -11.82 -4.25 14.10
C ALA A 108 -11.46 -3.36 12.91
N ILE A 109 -10.19 -2.96 12.78
CA ILE A 109 -9.68 -2.25 11.60
C ILE A 109 -9.81 -3.16 10.36
N ILE A 110 -9.31 -4.40 10.44
CA ILE A 110 -9.38 -5.39 9.36
C ILE A 110 -10.83 -5.61 8.91
N SER A 111 -11.75 -5.82 9.86
CA SER A 111 -13.17 -5.99 9.55
C SER A 111 -13.74 -4.80 8.77
N ARG A 112 -13.36 -3.57 9.14
CA ARG A 112 -13.85 -2.36 8.47
C ARG A 112 -13.23 -2.16 7.09
N VAL A 113 -11.97 -2.55 6.90
CA VAL A 113 -11.29 -2.55 5.60
C VAL A 113 -11.97 -3.54 4.65
N ILE A 114 -12.23 -4.75 5.11
CA ILE A 114 -12.99 -5.78 4.38
C ILE A 114 -14.36 -5.23 3.93
N GLN A 115 -15.04 -4.48 4.79
CA GLN A 115 -16.34 -3.86 4.50
C GLN A 115 -16.26 -2.58 3.66
N GLY A 116 -15.06 -2.06 3.38
CA GLY A 116 -14.88 -0.79 2.65
C GLY A 116 -15.35 0.45 3.40
N THR A 117 -15.44 0.38 4.73
CA THR A 117 -15.96 1.49 5.56
C THR A 117 -14.87 2.40 6.10
N VAL A 118 -13.59 2.01 5.95
CA VAL A 118 -12.43 2.81 6.39
C VAL A 118 -11.31 2.75 5.36
N GLN A 119 -10.50 3.80 5.37
CA GLN A 119 -9.22 3.90 4.68
C GLN A 119 -8.28 4.78 5.52
N PRO A 120 -6.95 4.67 5.37
CA PRO A 120 -6.00 5.56 6.03
C PRO A 120 -6.27 7.03 5.70
N VAL A 121 -6.18 7.89 6.72
CA VAL A 121 -6.37 9.33 6.55
C VAL A 121 -5.05 9.96 6.11
N ILE A 122 -5.14 10.84 5.11
CA ILE A 122 -4.04 11.67 4.64
C ILE A 122 -4.51 13.13 4.73
N PRO A 123 -4.07 13.89 5.75
CA PRO A 123 -4.42 15.30 5.88
C PRO A 123 -3.90 16.10 4.67
N PRO A 124 -4.68 17.07 4.14
CA PRO A 124 -4.27 17.88 2.98
C PRO A 124 -2.96 18.65 3.17
N GLU A 125 -2.63 19.01 4.40
CA GLU A 125 -1.43 19.73 4.79
C GLU A 125 -0.18 18.84 4.89
N SER A 126 -0.36 17.52 4.97
CA SER A 126 0.73 16.57 5.20
C SER A 126 1.52 16.25 3.93
N CYS A 127 0.95 16.45 2.74
CA CYS A 127 1.63 16.18 1.48
C CYS A 127 1.01 16.98 0.31
N PRO A 128 1.73 17.14 -0.82
CA PRO A 128 1.16 17.75 -2.01
C PRO A 128 -0.14 17.07 -2.45
N ALA A 129 -1.10 17.87 -2.96
CA ALA A 129 -2.42 17.37 -3.34
C ALA A 129 -2.37 16.18 -4.32
N TRP A 130 -1.41 16.16 -5.24
CA TRP A 130 -1.24 15.07 -6.19
C TRP A 130 -0.84 13.74 -5.51
N VAL A 131 -0.02 13.78 -4.45
CA VAL A 131 0.38 12.59 -3.67
C VAL A 131 -0.84 12.01 -2.97
N ARG A 132 -1.63 12.88 -2.32
CA ARG A 132 -2.88 12.49 -1.67
C ARG A 132 -3.85 11.86 -2.65
N THR A 133 -4.07 12.49 -3.81
CA THR A 133 -4.95 11.94 -4.85
C THR A 133 -4.46 10.58 -5.35
N LEU A 134 -3.16 10.43 -5.60
CA LEU A 134 -2.57 9.16 -6.03
C LEU A 134 -2.75 8.06 -4.97
N ALA A 135 -2.48 8.38 -3.70
CA ALA A 135 -2.64 7.43 -2.60
C ALA A 135 -4.09 6.96 -2.46
N LEU A 136 -5.06 7.88 -2.54
CA LEU A 136 -6.48 7.55 -2.49
C LEU A 136 -6.91 6.69 -3.70
N ALA A 137 -6.43 7.00 -4.91
CA ALA A 137 -6.70 6.17 -6.09
C ALA A 137 -6.15 4.74 -5.92
N CYS A 138 -4.95 4.61 -5.35
CA CYS A 138 -4.34 3.31 -5.03
C CYS A 138 -5.15 2.52 -3.99
N MET A 139 -5.73 3.20 -3.00
CA MET A 139 -6.52 2.59 -1.92
C MET A 139 -8.01 2.38 -2.28
N THR A 140 -8.40 2.55 -3.55
CA THR A 140 -9.76 2.27 -4.01
C THR A 140 -10.15 0.84 -3.63
N TRP A 141 -11.30 0.66 -2.98
CA TRP A 141 -11.70 -0.64 -2.42
C TRP A 141 -11.78 -1.72 -3.50
N ALA A 142 -12.48 -1.44 -4.60
CA ALA A 142 -12.59 -2.34 -5.74
C ALA A 142 -11.27 -2.34 -6.56
N SER A 143 -10.64 -3.52 -6.65
CA SER A 143 -9.31 -3.72 -7.27
C SER A 143 -9.22 -3.22 -8.70
N ASP A 144 -10.29 -3.39 -9.48
CA ASP A 144 -10.29 -3.11 -10.92
C ASP A 144 -10.24 -1.61 -11.24
N PHE A 145 -10.55 -0.76 -10.27
CA PHE A 145 -10.48 0.70 -10.40
C PHE A 145 -9.16 1.28 -9.89
N ARG A 146 -8.26 0.46 -9.34
CA ARG A 146 -6.94 0.91 -8.92
C ARG A 146 -6.06 1.13 -10.15
N PRO A 147 -5.16 2.12 -10.14
CA PRO A 147 -4.17 2.28 -11.19
C PRO A 147 -3.21 1.08 -11.21
N THR A 148 -2.63 0.77 -12.37
CA THR A 148 -1.53 -0.21 -12.45
C THR A 148 -0.25 0.36 -11.86
N ALA A 149 0.71 -0.50 -11.47
CA ALA A 149 2.02 -0.02 -11.04
C ALA A 149 2.72 0.89 -12.08
N VAL A 150 2.49 0.62 -13.37
CA VAL A 150 3.00 1.46 -14.48
C VAL A 150 2.37 2.85 -14.45
N GLN A 151 1.05 2.92 -14.29
CA GLN A 151 0.34 4.21 -14.17
C GLN A 151 0.80 4.98 -12.94
N VAL A 152 0.98 4.30 -11.79
CA VAL A 152 1.53 4.90 -10.57
C VAL A 152 2.91 5.48 -10.83
N ALA A 153 3.86 4.69 -11.35
CA ALA A 153 5.22 5.15 -11.64
C ALA A 153 5.25 6.32 -12.63
N TYR A 154 4.39 6.29 -13.64
CA TYR A 154 4.21 7.36 -14.60
C TYR A 154 3.74 8.66 -13.94
N THR A 155 2.66 8.61 -13.13
CA THR A 155 2.14 9.78 -12.42
C THR A 155 3.21 10.40 -11.51
N ILE A 156 3.97 9.59 -10.78
CA ILE A 156 5.04 10.07 -9.90
C ILE A 156 6.13 10.77 -10.73
N SER A 157 6.58 10.15 -11.82
CA SER A 157 7.62 10.72 -12.68
C SER A 157 7.22 12.06 -13.26
N GLN A 158 5.97 12.22 -13.72
CA GLN A 158 5.46 13.48 -14.27
C GLN A 158 5.52 14.62 -13.25
N HIS A 159 5.14 14.37 -12.00
CA HIS A 159 5.16 15.40 -10.95
C HIS A 159 6.56 15.67 -10.39
N MET A 160 7.49 14.71 -10.44
CA MET A 160 8.88 14.92 -10.01
C MET A 160 9.72 15.70 -11.04
N GLN A 161 9.29 15.75 -12.31
CA GLN A 161 9.98 16.49 -13.37
C GLN A 161 9.46 17.94 -13.54
N GLN A 162 8.39 18.32 -12.84
CA GLN A 162 7.90 19.69 -12.84
C GLN A 162 8.71 20.53 -11.83
N PRO A 163 9.33 21.65 -12.24
CA PRO A 163 9.93 22.58 -11.29
C PRO A 163 8.83 23.19 -10.40
N LEU A 164 9.13 23.31 -9.10
CA LEU A 164 8.30 23.97 -8.08
C LEU A 164 7.93 25.41 -8.47
#